data_AF-A0A930JZN2-F1
#
_entry.id   AF-A0A930JZN2-F1
#
_cell.length_a   1.000
_cell.length_b   1.000
_cell.length_c   1.000
_cell.angle_alpha   90.00
_cell.angle_beta   90.00
_cell.angle_gamma   90.00
#
_symmetry.space_group_name_H-M   'P 1'
#
loop_
_entity.id
_entity.type
_entity.pdbx_description
1 polymer ?
#
loop_
_entity_poly.entity_id
_entity_poly.type
_entity_poly.pdbx_seq_one_letter_code
_entity_poly.pdbx_strand_id
1 'polypeptide(L)'
;MKETFPTDKFRNIETPFYYYDCDLLRKTLHVIQEEARKYEGYLVHYAIKANANKKVLNLISQTGIGADCVSGGEIQRCLESGFPADKVVFAGVGKADWEINLG
;
A
#
# COMPACT_ATOMS: atom_id res chain seq x y z
N MET A 1 -20.11 15.58 -1.10
CA MET A 1 -20.83 14.31 -0.83
C MET A 1 -20.64 14.00 0.64
N LYS A 2 -21.70 13.84 1.44
CA LYS A 2 -21.56 13.42 2.86
C LYS A 2 -21.25 11.93 2.85
N GLU A 3 -20.02 11.54 3.17
CA GLU A 3 -19.72 10.14 3.46
C GLU A 3 -20.41 9.76 4.77
N THR A 4 -21.28 8.75 4.70
CA THR A 4 -21.96 8.21 5.87
C THR A 4 -21.08 7.11 6.46
N PHE A 5 -20.35 7.42 7.52
CA PHE A 5 -19.57 6.42 8.25
C PHE A 5 -20.51 5.42 8.95
N PRO A 6 -20.23 4.11 8.91
CA PRO A 6 -21.11 3.09 9.49
C PRO A 6 -20.94 2.98 11.01
N THR A 7 -21.08 4.09 11.73
CA THR A 7 -20.82 4.18 13.18
C THR A 7 -21.65 3.23 14.02
N ASP A 8 -22.85 2.88 13.55
CA ASP A 8 -23.69 1.87 14.21
C ASP A 8 -23.04 0.48 14.27
N LYS A 9 -22.20 0.13 13.30
CA LYS A 9 -21.44 -1.14 13.29
C LYS A 9 -20.32 -1.15 14.32
N PHE A 10 -19.94 0.01 14.87
CA PHE A 10 -18.80 0.16 15.78
C PHE A 10 -19.20 0.08 17.26
N ARG A 11 -20.50 0.11 17.58
CA ARG A 11 -21.00 0.19 18.97
C ARG A 11 -20.51 -0.94 19.88
N ASN A 12 -20.24 -2.11 19.32
CA ASN A 12 -19.80 -3.30 20.05
C ASN A 12 -18.30 -3.60 19.85
N ILE A 13 -17.53 -2.67 19.28
CA ILE A 13 -16.07 -2.81 19.10
C ILE A 13 -15.39 -2.04 20.22
N GLU A 14 -14.50 -2.71 20.94
CA GLU A 14 -13.70 -2.09 21.99
C GLU A 14 -12.74 -1.06 21.38
N THR A 15 -12.64 0.11 22.02
CA THR A 15 -11.75 1.19 21.58
C THR A 15 -10.39 1.11 22.27
N PRO A 16 -9.31 1.58 21.62
CA PRO A 16 -9.27 2.18 20.28
C PRO A 16 -9.13 1.15 19.15
N PHE A 17 -9.74 1.43 18.00
CA PHE A 17 -9.52 0.66 16.76
C PHE A 17 -9.40 1.59 15.54
N TYR A 18 -8.78 1.07 14.48
CA TYR A 18 -8.73 1.74 13.18
C TYR A 18 -9.79 1.16 12.24
N TYR A 19 -10.53 2.03 11.56
CA TYR A 19 -11.41 1.67 10.45
C TYR A 19 -10.78 2.12 9.13
N TYR A 20 -10.73 1.20 8.15
CA TYR A 20 -10.27 1.49 6.81
C TYR A 20 -11.43 1.31 5.82
N ASP A 21 -11.78 2.38 5.12
CA ASP A 21 -12.74 2.33 4.03
C ASP A 21 -12.06 1.75 2.77
N CYS A 22 -12.32 0.47 2.51
CA CYS A 22 -11.73 -0.23 1.37
C CYS A 22 -12.34 0.21 0.04
N ASP A 23 -13.58 0.70 0.01
CA ASP A 23 -14.23 1.18 -1.21
C ASP A 23 -13.66 2.54 -1.62
N LEU A 24 -13.43 3.42 -0.64
CA LEU A 24 -12.70 4.66 -0.86
C LEU A 24 -11.28 4.37 -1.37
N LEU A 25 -10.55 3.45 -0.73
CA LEU A 25 -9.22 3.04 -1.18
C LEU A 25 -9.23 2.59 -2.66
N ARG A 26 -10.17 1.72 -3.04
CA ARG A 26 -10.30 1.25 -4.44
C ARG A 26 -10.59 2.39 -5.41
N LYS A 27 -11.50 3.32 -5.06
CA LYS A 27 -11.81 4.49 -5.89
C LYS A 27 -10.59 5.39 -6.07
N THR A 28 -9.87 5.65 -4.99
CA THR A 28 -8.64 6.47 -5.02
C THR A 28 -7.57 5.82 -5.90
N LEU A 29 -7.33 4.52 -5.74
CA LEU A 29 -6.37 3.79 -6.58
C LEU A 29 -6.78 3.81 -8.05
N HIS A 30 -8.07 3.63 -8.35
CA HIS A 30 -8.57 3.71 -9.72
C HIS A 30 -8.31 5.09 -10.34
N VAL A 31 -8.62 6.17 -9.62
CA VAL A 31 -8.34 7.55 -10.09
C VAL A 31 -6.84 7.75 -10.32
N ILE A 32 -5.98 7.32 -9.40
CA ILE A 32 -4.52 7.42 -9.58
C ILE A 32 -4.08 6.72 -10.86
N GLN A 33 -4.59 5.52 -11.13
CA GLN A 33 -4.24 4.78 -12.34
C GLN A 33 -4.74 5.46 -13.61
N GLU A 34 -5.98 5.92 -13.63
CA GLU A 34 -6.56 6.63 -14.78
C GLU A 34 -5.77 7.90 -15.09
N GLU A 35 -5.39 8.68 -14.07
CA GLU A 35 -4.61 9.89 -14.26
C GLU A 35 -3.16 9.60 -14.69
N ALA A 36 -2.52 8.61 -14.09
CA ALA A 36 -1.14 8.23 -14.45
C ALA A 36 -1.04 7.70 -15.89
N ARG A 37 -2.04 6.93 -16.34
CA ARG A 37 -2.07 6.35 -17.69
C ARG A 37 -2.22 7.38 -18.81
N LYS A 38 -2.56 8.64 -18.51
CA LYS A 38 -2.59 9.73 -19.49
C LYS A 38 -1.18 10.12 -19.98
N TYR A 39 -0.13 9.67 -19.30
CA TYR A 39 1.25 9.99 -19.60
C TYR A 39 2.09 8.71 -19.74
N GLU A 40 2.88 8.63 -20.79
CA GLU A 40 3.79 7.51 -21.00
C GLU A 40 5.00 7.58 -20.05
N GLY A 41 5.51 6.41 -19.64
CA GLY A 41 6.73 6.29 -18.85
C GLY A 41 6.59 6.50 -17.33
N TYR A 42 5.40 6.83 -16.82
CA TYR A 42 5.19 6.96 -15.38
C TYR A 42 4.85 5.63 -14.71
N LEU A 43 5.55 5.32 -13.62
CA LEU A 43 5.30 4.17 -12.76
C LEU A 43 4.90 4.64 -11.36
N VAL A 44 3.69 4.27 -10.94
CA VAL A 44 3.19 4.58 -9.61
C VAL A 44 3.70 3.54 -8.62
N HIS A 45 4.25 4.00 -7.50
CA HIS A 45 4.69 3.16 -6.38
C HIS A 45 4.02 3.63 -5.08
N TYR A 46 3.52 2.69 -4.29
CA TYR A 46 2.94 2.97 -2.97
C TYR A 46 4.02 2.94 -1.89
N ALA A 47 4.14 4.01 -1.11
CA ALA A 47 5.07 4.07 0.02
C ALA A 47 4.59 3.17 1.18
N ILE A 48 5.27 2.05 1.41
CA ILE A 48 4.86 1.03 2.41
C ILE A 48 4.77 1.62 3.82
N LYS A 49 5.71 2.51 4.17
CA LYS A 49 5.72 3.24 5.46
C LYS A 49 4.42 4.00 5.78
N ALA A 50 3.59 4.32 4.78
CA ALA A 50 2.33 5.02 5.01
C ALA A 50 1.30 4.13 5.71
N ASN A 51 1.23 2.84 5.36
CA ASN A 51 0.39 1.84 6.01
C ASN A 51 0.78 0.43 5.59
N ALA A 52 1.47 -0.30 6.47
CA ALA A 52 1.92 -1.67 6.23
C ALA A 52 0.88 -2.75 6.60
N ASN A 53 -0.40 -2.38 6.79
CA ASN A 53 -1.45 -3.35 7.11
C ASN A 53 -1.64 -4.34 5.94
N LYS A 54 -1.49 -5.64 6.22
CA LYS A 54 -1.56 -6.71 5.21
C LYS A 54 -2.80 -6.66 4.32
N LYS A 55 -3.98 -6.34 4.87
CA LYS A 55 -5.22 -6.25 4.07
C LYS A 55 -5.19 -5.04 3.12
N VAL A 56 -4.69 -3.90 3.59
CA VAL A 56 -4.52 -2.70 2.77
C VAL A 56 -3.52 -2.96 1.65
N LEU A 57 -2.36 -3.53 1.97
CA LEU A 57 -1.33 -3.88 1.00
C LEU A 57 -1.84 -4.89 -0.04
N ASN A 58 -2.58 -5.92 0.36
CA ASN A 58 -3.18 -6.88 -0.57
C ASN A 58 -4.18 -6.22 -1.54
N LEU A 59 -4.91 -5.20 -1.12
CA LEU A 59 -5.81 -4.46 -2.01
C LEU A 59 -5.03 -3.61 -3.01
N ILE A 60 -3.92 -3.01 -2.57
CA ILE A 60 -3.08 -2.17 -3.41
C ILE A 60 -2.33 -3.02 -4.45
N SER A 61 -1.77 -4.16 -4.06
CA SER A 61 -1.01 -5.05 -4.97
C SER A 61 -1.84 -5.55 -6.15
N GLN A 62 -3.16 -5.75 -5.95
CA GLN A 62 -4.11 -6.13 -6.99
C GLN A 62 -4.29 -5.09 -8.10
N THR A 63 -3.87 -3.84 -7.89
CA THR A 63 -3.99 -2.79 -8.90
C THR A 63 -2.87 -2.85 -9.93
N GLY A 64 -1.72 -3.44 -9.59
CA GLY A 64 -0.55 -3.50 -10.46
C GLY A 64 0.40 -2.30 -10.36
N ILE A 65 0.16 -1.37 -9.42
CA ILE A 65 1.16 -0.38 -9.00
C ILE A 65 2.29 -1.05 -8.19
N GLY A 66 3.46 -0.42 -8.16
CA GLY A 66 4.62 -0.93 -7.43
C GLY A 66 4.64 -0.55 -5.94
N ALA A 67 5.72 -0.90 -5.26
CA ALA A 67 5.98 -0.55 -3.86
C ALA A 67 7.26 0.28 -3.71
N ASP A 68 7.20 1.32 -2.87
CA ASP A 68 8.36 2.08 -2.39
C ASP A 68 8.64 1.66 -0.95
N CYS A 69 9.78 0.99 -0.76
CA CYS A 69 10.22 0.41 0.50
C CYS A 69 11.50 1.12 0.98
N VAL A 70 11.62 1.35 2.29
CA VAL A 70 12.80 1.97 2.92
C VAL A 70 13.53 1.04 3.89
N SER A 71 13.06 -0.20 4.07
CA SER A 71 13.73 -1.24 4.87
C SER A 71 13.48 -2.63 4.31
N GLY A 72 14.32 -3.59 4.68
CA GLY A 72 14.17 -5.01 4.38
C GLY A 72 12.87 -5.59 4.94
N GLY A 73 12.41 -5.11 6.10
CA GLY A 73 11.11 -5.52 6.66
C GLY A 73 9.93 -5.04 5.81
N GLU A 74 10.03 -3.87 5.17
CA GLU A 74 9.03 -3.40 4.22
C GLU A 74 9.05 -4.19 2.91
N ILE A 75 10.23 -4.56 2.42
CA ILE A 75 10.38 -5.45 1.25
C ILE A 75 9.70 -6.80 1.52
N GLN A 76 10.03 -7.45 2.63
CA GLN A 76 9.41 -8.73 2.99
C GLN A 76 7.88 -8.59 3.06
N ARG A 77 7.40 -7.53 3.72
CA ARG A 77 5.96 -7.27 3.86
C ARG A 77 5.28 -7.05 2.51
N CYS A 78 5.89 -6.32 1.59
CA CYS A 78 5.29 -6.05 0.27
C CYS A 78 5.26 -7.33 -0.58
N LEU A 79 6.33 -8.13 -0.57
CA LEU A 79 6.40 -9.40 -1.29
C LEU A 79 5.35 -10.39 -0.76
N GLU A 80 5.22 -10.51 0.57
CA GLU A 80 4.18 -11.33 1.21
C GLU A 80 2.74 -10.89 0.87
N SER A 81 2.57 -9.60 0.54
CA SER A 81 1.29 -9.02 0.11
C SER A 81 1.03 -9.10 -1.39
N GLY A 82 1.93 -9.72 -2.15
CA GLY A 82 1.76 -10.00 -3.58
C GLY A 82 2.20 -8.88 -4.52
N PHE A 83 3.00 -7.91 -4.05
CA PHE A 83 3.66 -6.97 -4.95
C PHE A 83 4.71 -7.72 -5.79
N PRO A 84 4.77 -7.51 -7.13
CA PRO A 84 5.82 -8.07 -7.96
C PRO A 84 7.19 -7.51 -7.57
N ALA A 85 8.20 -8.38 -7.39
CA ALA A 85 9.53 -7.98 -6.97
C ALA A 85 10.21 -6.99 -7.93
N ASP A 86 9.95 -7.14 -9.24
CA ASP A 86 10.42 -6.24 -10.31
C ASP A 86 9.76 -4.84 -10.27
N LYS A 87 8.77 -4.63 -9.40
CA LYS A 87 8.11 -3.35 -9.15
C LYS A 87 8.33 -2.84 -7.73
N VAL A 88 9.33 -3.35 -7.02
CA VAL A 88 9.73 -2.86 -5.69
C VAL A 88 10.94 -1.95 -5.85
N VAL A 89 10.83 -0.72 -5.35
CA VAL A 89 11.95 0.22 -5.22
C VAL A 89 12.43 0.19 -3.78
N PHE A 90 13.73 -0.05 -3.60
CA PHE A 90 14.36 -0.01 -2.28
C PHE A 90 15.07 1.32 -2.03
N ALA A 91 14.29 2.30 -1.57
CA ALA A 91 14.76 3.60 -1.11
C ALA A 91 15.42 3.52 0.28
N GLY A 92 15.98 4.63 0.79
CA GLY A 92 16.59 4.73 2.12
C GLY A 92 18.13 4.78 2.12
N VAL A 93 18.71 5.50 3.08
CA VAL A 93 20.15 5.85 3.11
C VAL A 93 21.00 4.94 4.01
N GLY A 94 20.39 4.18 4.92
CA GLY A 94 21.08 3.41 5.95
C GLY A 94 20.71 1.93 5.92
N LYS A 95 20.98 1.28 4.80
CA LYS A 95 20.65 -0.14 4.58
C LYS A 95 21.76 -1.03 5.15
N ALA A 96 21.38 -2.09 5.86
CA ALA A 96 22.31 -3.14 6.28
C ALA A 96 22.51 -4.19 5.18
N ASP A 97 23.64 -4.90 5.20
CA ASP A 97 23.97 -5.93 4.21
C ASP A 97 22.89 -7.00 4.10
N TRP A 98 22.30 -7.42 5.22
CA TRP A 98 21.22 -8.42 5.21
C TRP A 98 19.98 -7.93 4.47
N GLU A 99 19.69 -6.62 4.48
CA GLU A 99 18.55 -6.05 3.75
C GLU A 99 18.82 -6.03 2.25
N ILE A 100 20.06 -5.75 1.84
CA ILE A 100 20.49 -5.75 0.44
C ILE A 100 20.48 -7.18 -0.13
N ASN A 101 20.78 -8.18 0.70
CA ASN A 101 20.84 -9.59 0.31
C ASN A 101 19.51 -10.36 0.47
N LEU A 102 18.38 -9.68 0.68
CA LEU A 102 17.06 -10.31 0.85
C LEU A 102 16.51 -11.02 -0.41
N GLY A 103 17.15 -10.79 -1.57
CA GLY A 103 16.79 -11.39 -2.86
C GLY A 103 17.77 -10.98 -3.95
#